data_AF-A0A2A6M8X2-F1
#
_entry.id   AF-A0A2A6M8X2-F1
#
_cell.length_a   1.000
_cell.length_b   1.000
_cell.length_c   1.000
_cell.angle_alpha   90.00
_cell.angle_beta   90.00
_cell.angle_gamma   90.00
#
_symmetry.space_group_name_H-M   'P 1'
#
loop_
_entity.id
_entity.type
_entity.pdbx_description
1 polymer ?
#
loop_
_entity_poly.entity_id
_entity_poly.type
_entity_poly.pdbx_seq_one_letter_code
_entity_poly.pdbx_strand_id
1 'polypeptide(L)'
;MSASAYAQRLVAVARGEHSSFAGFLESDDPLRRRIYRTYLVDLAVADPDDELGWNMPSNISSWAWSATFISWCVLAAGARNGEFDLSIRHAKYIKNSIENADSETGVFRARRITEYAPKVGDLICGNRGGGTVTYDQARNLESYNSHGAIVIEFTIENGIRYALTVGGNESDSIRIKKVRLTANGYVKQRSPDPYICVIENLKEVDGSFDHDHVSTHEEAAGAATSLAASFRRHGTFVYDPIATIAEYGSAANVAAAAKRAGMTHVWLRVHGRTAPSNGTRSANQSLVNAFAAQDIACAAWGWCQGENPSAEAALALRETERLGLSDYIADIEPGHNNSEWSASEIASFCKAVRRNLPGLFAVSGFALIDWHEPHLYAAALPYVDAFAPQVYWFNYPNTRMRNQFRRPDGTFYELDFAGAYADLCIDRWTAMMGNTPKPLILTGQAYWGEGDFDQRDAEAKLKEFLAGWSDFRRIAGLNWWHFGAGTGMSHSMHEEIVSADLGSKLYG
;
A
#
# COMPACT_ATOMS: atom_id res chain seq x y z
N MET A 1 -14.32 -2.43 27.54
CA MET A 1 -13.74 -1.28 26.81
C MET A 1 -13.35 -1.78 25.42
N SER A 2 -13.76 -1.07 24.37
CA SER A 2 -13.33 -1.34 23.01
C SER A 2 -11.81 -1.18 22.90
N ALA A 3 -11.15 -1.99 22.09
CA ALA A 3 -9.72 -1.82 21.80
C ALA A 3 -9.49 -0.44 21.15
N SER A 4 -8.38 0.23 21.51
CA SER A 4 -7.99 1.50 20.88
C SER A 4 -7.81 1.31 19.36
N ALA A 5 -7.94 2.38 18.59
CA ALA A 5 -7.76 2.27 17.13
C ALA A 5 -6.31 1.88 16.75
N TYR A 6 -5.32 2.19 17.59
CA TYR A 6 -3.97 1.63 17.43
C TYR A 6 -3.94 0.12 17.71
N ALA A 7 -4.55 -0.35 18.79
CA ALA A 7 -4.65 -1.76 19.09
C ALA A 7 -5.35 -2.55 17.96
N GLN A 8 -6.39 -2.00 17.35
CA GLN A 8 -7.07 -2.61 16.20
C GLN A 8 -6.14 -2.71 14.98
N ARG A 9 -5.34 -1.67 14.68
CA ARG A 9 -4.33 -1.72 13.61
C ARG A 9 -3.23 -2.73 13.89
N LEU A 10 -2.72 -2.78 15.11
CA LEU A 10 -1.71 -3.77 15.52
C LEU A 10 -2.21 -5.20 15.31
N VAL A 11 -3.48 -5.46 15.66
CA VAL A 11 -4.11 -6.75 15.41
C VAL A 11 -4.33 -7.02 13.93
N ALA A 12 -4.76 -6.02 13.15
CA ALA A 12 -4.94 -6.17 11.71
C ALA A 12 -3.61 -6.51 11.01
N VAL A 13 -2.52 -5.83 11.36
CA VAL A 13 -1.18 -6.12 10.86
C VAL A 13 -0.76 -7.54 11.22
N ALA A 14 -0.85 -7.93 12.49
CA ALA A 14 -0.45 -9.26 12.94
C ALA A 14 -1.28 -10.37 12.27
N ARG A 15 -2.60 -10.17 12.12
CA ARG A 15 -3.48 -11.10 11.38
C ARG A 15 -3.13 -11.15 9.90
N GLY A 16 -2.83 -10.01 9.27
CA GLY A 16 -2.39 -9.96 7.87
C GLY A 16 -1.14 -10.81 7.65
N GLU A 17 -0.11 -10.63 8.48
CA GLU A 17 1.10 -11.44 8.37
C GLU A 17 0.83 -12.93 8.63
N HIS A 18 -0.01 -13.26 9.61
CA HIS A 18 -0.42 -14.65 9.82
C HIS A 18 -1.13 -15.22 8.58
N SER A 19 -2.12 -14.51 8.03
CA SER A 19 -2.86 -14.95 6.85
C SER A 19 -1.96 -15.15 5.63
N SER A 20 -0.99 -14.27 5.43
CA SER A 20 -0.06 -14.34 4.29
C SER A 20 1.02 -15.41 4.46
N PHE A 21 1.46 -15.68 5.69
CA PHE A 21 2.69 -16.46 5.92
C PHE A 21 2.57 -17.71 6.79
N ALA A 22 1.42 -18.02 7.39
CA ALA A 22 1.27 -19.19 8.25
C ALA A 22 1.52 -20.54 7.54
N GLY A 23 1.41 -20.56 6.20
CA GLY A 23 1.69 -21.72 5.36
C GLY A 23 3.18 -21.93 5.05
N PHE A 24 4.04 -20.97 5.37
CA PHE A 24 5.47 -21.03 5.06
C PHE A 24 6.30 -21.19 6.33
N LEU A 25 7.35 -22.00 6.25
CA LEU A 25 8.40 -22.06 7.26
C LEU A 25 9.37 -20.90 7.07
N GLU A 26 10.08 -20.52 8.13
CA GLU A 26 11.05 -19.42 8.13
C GLU A 26 12.21 -19.64 7.14
N SER A 27 12.48 -20.90 6.76
CA SER A 27 13.44 -21.27 5.73
C SER A 27 12.94 -21.02 4.32
N ASP A 28 11.62 -20.97 4.12
CA ASP A 28 11.01 -20.82 2.82
C ASP A 28 11.16 -19.38 2.32
N ASP A 29 11.45 -19.23 1.03
CA ASP A 29 11.73 -17.94 0.42
C ASP A 29 10.70 -16.84 0.70
N PRO A 30 9.37 -17.10 0.67
CA PRO A 30 8.37 -16.07 0.94
C PRO A 30 8.50 -15.45 2.33
N LEU A 31 8.52 -16.27 3.39
CA LEU A 31 8.62 -15.79 4.77
C LEU A 31 10.04 -15.31 5.09
N ARG A 32 11.07 -16.01 4.60
CA ARG A 32 12.46 -15.60 4.77
C ARG A 32 12.72 -14.22 4.18
N ARG A 33 12.27 -13.96 2.94
CA ARG A 33 12.41 -12.63 2.31
C ARG A 33 11.59 -11.59 3.06
N ARG A 34 10.38 -11.91 3.52
CA ARG A 34 9.57 -11.00 4.33
C ARG A 34 10.33 -10.52 5.57
N ILE A 35 10.97 -11.44 6.29
CA ILE A 35 11.72 -11.12 7.50
C ILE A 35 12.98 -10.28 7.19
N TYR A 36 13.80 -10.71 6.22
CA TYR A 36 15.07 -10.02 5.93
C TYR A 36 14.94 -8.73 5.12
N ARG A 37 13.99 -8.67 4.19
CA ARG A 37 13.86 -7.58 3.22
C ARG A 37 12.78 -6.59 3.59
N THR A 38 11.86 -6.95 4.49
CA THR A 38 10.87 -6.02 5.04
C THR A 38 11.17 -5.78 6.52
N TYR A 39 11.03 -6.79 7.39
CA TYR A 39 11.03 -6.52 8.83
C TYR A 39 12.32 -5.87 9.32
N LEU A 40 13.47 -6.48 8.99
CA LEU A 40 14.76 -5.94 9.40
C LEU A 40 15.08 -4.61 8.72
N VAL A 41 14.67 -4.41 7.47
CA VAL A 41 14.91 -3.16 6.73
C VAL A 41 14.11 -2.02 7.34
N ASP A 42 12.82 -2.23 7.59
CA ASP A 42 11.94 -1.20 8.18
C ASP A 42 12.39 -0.84 9.59
N LEU A 43 12.78 -1.85 10.39
CA LEU A 43 13.31 -1.65 11.73
C LEU A 43 14.65 -0.91 11.71
N ALA A 44 15.55 -1.25 10.79
CA ALA A 44 16.81 -0.54 10.60
C ALA A 44 16.64 0.91 10.17
N VAL A 45 15.56 1.23 9.44
CA VAL A 45 15.21 2.61 9.11
C VAL A 45 14.61 3.34 10.31
N ALA A 46 13.78 2.65 11.11
CA ALA A 46 13.10 3.24 12.26
C ALA A 46 14.06 3.57 13.42
N ASP A 47 15.15 2.81 13.54
CA ASP A 47 16.20 3.06 14.52
C ASP A 47 17.59 2.71 13.94
N PRO A 48 18.19 3.64 13.17
CA PRO A 48 19.47 3.40 12.49
C PRO A 48 20.65 3.26 13.45
N ASP A 49 20.48 3.67 14.71
CA ASP A 49 21.51 3.73 15.73
C ASP A 49 21.41 2.57 16.74
N ASP A 50 20.59 1.53 16.48
CA ASP A 50 20.52 0.35 17.36
C ASP A 50 21.93 -0.21 17.58
N GLU A 51 22.32 -0.30 18.85
CA GLU A 51 23.68 -0.65 19.28
C GLU A 51 24.13 -2.04 18.80
N LEU A 52 23.21 -2.90 18.34
CA LEU A 52 23.51 -4.22 17.77
C LEU A 52 23.40 -4.31 16.25
N GLY A 53 23.04 -3.22 15.57
CA GLY A 53 23.14 -3.07 14.12
C GLY A 53 22.23 -3.99 13.31
N TRP A 54 21.05 -4.35 13.83
CA TRP A 54 20.03 -5.14 13.10
C TRP A 54 20.56 -6.46 12.49
N ASN A 55 21.66 -6.98 13.05
CA ASN A 55 22.46 -7.99 12.39
C ASN A 55 21.94 -9.40 12.74
N MET A 56 20.92 -9.84 12.02
CA MET A 56 20.41 -11.21 12.12
C MET A 56 21.26 -12.16 11.24
N PRO A 57 21.69 -13.32 11.75
CA PRO A 57 22.56 -14.23 11.01
C PRO A 57 21.82 -14.83 9.82
N SER A 58 22.47 -14.89 8.64
CA SER A 58 21.87 -15.38 7.38
C SER A 58 21.17 -16.74 7.49
N ASN A 59 21.64 -17.62 8.36
CA ASN A 59 20.88 -18.80 8.78
C ASN A 59 19.83 -18.40 9.82
N ILE A 60 18.61 -18.13 9.36
CA ILE A 60 17.50 -17.68 10.21
C ILE A 60 17.16 -18.67 11.33
N SER A 61 17.32 -19.98 11.11
CA SER A 61 17.02 -21.00 12.13
C SER A 61 18.04 -21.05 13.27
N SER A 62 19.14 -20.30 13.15
CA SER A 62 20.07 -20.06 14.27
C SER A 62 19.65 -18.88 15.15
N TRP A 63 18.56 -18.18 14.80
CA TRP A 63 18.11 -16.97 15.50
C TRP A 63 16.60 -16.94 15.75
N ALA A 64 16.21 -16.61 16.97
CA ALA A 64 14.82 -16.46 17.37
C ALA A 64 14.23 -15.10 16.92
N TRP A 65 13.79 -14.97 15.66
CA TRP A 65 13.27 -13.72 15.06
C TRP A 65 11.90 -13.24 15.58
N SER A 66 11.35 -13.86 16.63
CA SER A 66 10.07 -13.49 17.24
C SER A 66 10.02 -12.01 17.66
N ALA A 67 11.10 -11.48 18.25
CA ALA A 67 11.15 -10.07 18.64
C ALA A 67 11.18 -9.14 17.43
N THR A 68 11.88 -9.52 16.35
CA THR A 68 11.85 -8.81 15.07
C THR A 68 10.43 -8.69 14.53
N PHE A 69 9.66 -9.78 14.56
CA PHE A 69 8.26 -9.77 14.14
C PHE A 69 7.40 -8.82 14.99
N ILE A 70 7.50 -8.91 16.32
CA ILE A 70 6.69 -8.07 17.22
C ILE A 70 7.04 -6.59 17.04
N SER A 71 8.33 -6.25 17.05
CA SER A 71 8.81 -4.89 16.82
C SER A 71 8.34 -4.37 15.46
N TRP A 72 8.40 -5.18 14.41
CA TRP A 72 7.90 -4.78 13.09
C TRP A 72 6.38 -4.58 13.09
N CYS A 73 5.59 -5.46 13.71
CA CYS A 73 4.14 -5.26 13.80
C CYS A 73 3.77 -3.99 14.57
N VAL A 74 4.50 -3.69 15.66
CA VAL A 74 4.33 -2.47 16.46
C VAL A 74 4.68 -1.23 15.62
N LEU A 75 5.79 -1.26 14.89
CA LEU A 75 6.19 -0.22 13.94
C LEU A 75 5.14 -0.02 12.84
N ALA A 76 4.72 -1.09 12.17
CA ALA A 76 3.76 -1.08 11.06
C ALA A 76 2.35 -0.62 11.50
N ALA A 77 1.98 -0.84 12.77
CA ALA A 77 0.73 -0.32 13.35
C ALA A 77 0.78 1.20 13.64
N GLY A 78 1.98 1.78 13.62
CA GLY A 78 2.24 3.21 13.72
C GLY A 78 2.90 3.68 15.02
N ALA A 79 3.48 2.78 15.83
CA ALA A 79 4.34 3.20 16.95
C ALA A 79 5.75 3.52 16.46
N ARG A 80 6.43 4.44 17.15
CA ARG A 80 7.81 4.88 16.84
C ARG A 80 8.80 4.34 17.86
N ASN A 81 10.09 4.38 17.55
CA ASN A 81 11.15 3.89 18.45
C ASN A 81 11.15 4.59 19.82
N GLY A 82 10.80 5.88 19.87
CA GLY A 82 10.67 6.62 21.13
C GLY A 82 9.46 6.24 21.98
N GLU A 83 8.51 5.46 21.44
CA GLU A 83 7.30 5.01 22.13
C GLU A 83 7.41 3.56 22.59
N PHE A 84 8.03 2.72 21.76
CA PHE A 84 8.33 1.32 22.02
C PHE A 84 9.76 1.07 21.56
N ASP A 85 10.58 0.46 22.42
CA ASP A 85 11.95 0.05 22.09
C ASP A 85 11.91 -1.02 20.99
N LEU A 86 12.02 -0.58 19.73
CA LEU A 86 11.96 -1.45 18.58
C LEU A 86 13.25 -2.26 18.60
N SER A 87 13.18 -3.53 18.99
CA SER A 87 14.37 -4.37 19.15
C SER A 87 14.17 -5.77 18.59
N ILE A 88 15.23 -6.36 18.06
CA ILE A 88 15.28 -7.79 17.72
C ILE A 88 15.45 -8.70 18.95
N ARG A 89 15.36 -8.15 20.18
CA ARG A 89 15.47 -8.86 21.46
C ARG A 89 14.31 -8.53 22.39
N HIS A 90 13.56 -9.55 22.81
CA HIS A 90 12.47 -9.43 23.79
C HIS A 90 12.93 -8.76 25.10
N ALA A 91 14.10 -9.14 25.62
CA ALA A 91 14.60 -8.65 26.90
C ALA A 91 14.71 -7.12 26.96
N LYS A 92 15.05 -6.46 25.84
CA LYS A 92 15.24 -5.01 25.76
C LYS A 92 13.93 -4.25 25.96
N TYR A 93 12.93 -4.48 25.10
CA TYR A 93 11.65 -3.79 25.26
C TYR A 93 10.86 -4.25 26.48
N ILE A 94 11.06 -5.47 26.99
CA ILE A 94 10.46 -5.87 28.28
C ILE A 94 11.04 -4.99 29.38
N LYS A 95 12.36 -4.84 29.46
CA LYS A 95 13.02 -3.99 30.46
C LYS A 95 12.56 -2.53 30.33
N ASN A 96 12.60 -1.95 29.14
CA ASN A 96 12.15 -0.58 28.90
C ASN A 96 10.66 -0.40 29.27
N SER A 97 9.80 -1.36 28.93
CA SER A 97 8.39 -1.30 29.31
C SER A 97 8.16 -1.40 30.82
N ILE A 98 9.04 -2.09 31.58
CA ILE A 98 9.01 -2.10 33.05
C ILE A 98 9.42 -0.72 33.58
N GLU A 99 10.50 -0.12 33.05
CA GLU A 99 10.95 1.22 33.44
C GLU A 99 9.88 2.29 33.18
N ASN A 100 9.17 2.18 32.04
CA ASN A 100 7.99 3.00 31.72
C ASN A 100 6.84 2.79 32.71
N ALA A 101 6.61 1.56 33.16
CA ALA A 101 5.59 1.27 34.17
C ALA A 101 5.96 1.84 35.53
N ASP A 102 7.23 1.73 35.95
CA ASP A 102 7.75 2.26 37.22
C ASP A 102 7.72 3.78 37.26
N SER A 103 8.00 4.42 36.12
CA SER A 103 8.05 5.88 35.98
C SER A 103 6.69 6.50 35.58
N GLU A 104 5.68 5.66 35.35
CA GLU A 104 4.37 6.03 34.81
C GLU A 104 4.43 6.83 33.50
N THR A 105 5.45 6.57 32.67
CA THR A 105 5.72 7.22 31.39
C THR A 105 5.46 6.29 30.22
N GLY A 106 5.51 6.83 28.99
CA GLY A 106 5.37 6.03 27.77
C GLY A 106 3.97 5.44 27.57
N VAL A 107 3.77 4.87 26.38
CA VAL A 107 2.51 4.28 25.94
C VAL A 107 2.53 2.75 25.90
N PHE A 108 3.67 2.13 26.22
CA PHE A 108 3.80 0.69 26.43
C PHE A 108 4.39 0.43 27.81
N ARG A 109 3.62 -0.26 28.67
CA ARG A 109 3.95 -0.45 30.09
C ARG A 109 3.80 -1.90 30.50
N ALA A 110 4.87 -2.50 31.01
CA ALA A 110 4.83 -3.88 31.46
C ALA A 110 4.08 -3.98 32.80
N ARG A 111 3.09 -4.86 32.86
CA ARG A 111 2.30 -5.20 34.04
C ARG A 111 2.58 -6.62 34.48
N ARG A 112 2.49 -6.87 35.79
CA ARG A 112 2.54 -8.24 36.32
C ARG A 112 1.33 -9.02 35.83
N ILE A 113 1.57 -10.27 35.44
CA ILE A 113 0.49 -11.15 34.92
C ILE A 113 -0.61 -11.41 35.95
N THR A 114 -0.35 -11.20 37.24
CA THR A 114 -1.29 -11.37 38.36
C THR A 114 -2.10 -10.13 38.70
N GLU A 115 -1.77 -8.98 38.10
CA GLU A 115 -2.35 -7.67 38.45
C GLU A 115 -3.12 -7.04 37.28
N TYR A 116 -2.86 -7.48 36.06
CA TYR A 116 -3.44 -6.91 34.85
C TYR A 116 -4.03 -8.00 33.95
N ALA A 117 -5.29 -7.82 33.57
CA ALA A 117 -5.94 -8.67 32.58
C ALA A 117 -5.63 -8.11 31.17
N PRO A 118 -5.01 -8.90 30.28
CA PRO A 118 -4.68 -8.44 28.94
C PRO A 118 -5.93 -8.01 28.17
N LYS A 119 -5.72 -7.06 27.25
CA LYS A 119 -6.67 -6.57 26.26
C LYS A 119 -6.17 -6.89 24.85
N VAL A 120 -7.05 -6.75 23.87
CA VAL A 120 -6.68 -6.83 22.46
C VAL A 120 -5.66 -5.74 22.15
N GLY A 121 -4.55 -6.09 21.49
CA GLY A 121 -3.43 -5.20 21.19
C GLY A 121 -2.34 -5.11 22.27
N ASP A 122 -2.48 -5.82 23.40
CA ASP A 122 -1.39 -6.00 24.37
C ASP A 122 -0.42 -7.09 23.92
N LEU A 123 0.78 -7.12 24.53
CA LEU A 123 1.77 -8.17 24.30
C LEU A 123 1.85 -9.08 25.53
N ILE A 124 1.86 -10.40 25.33
CA ILE A 124 2.13 -11.36 26.40
C ILE A 124 3.54 -11.90 26.23
N CYS A 125 4.40 -11.66 27.23
CA CYS A 125 5.81 -12.03 27.19
C CYS A 125 6.12 -13.13 28.22
N GLY A 126 6.97 -14.07 27.84
CA GLY A 126 7.38 -15.18 28.69
C GLY A 126 8.79 -15.66 28.42
N ASN A 127 9.28 -16.54 29.28
CA ASN A 127 10.54 -17.22 29.09
C ASN A 127 10.48 -18.14 27.87
N ARG A 128 11.66 -18.52 27.37
CA ARG A 128 11.83 -19.52 26.30
C ARG A 128 13.04 -20.39 26.61
N GLY A 129 12.95 -21.69 26.30
CA GLY A 129 14.10 -22.60 26.37
C GLY A 129 14.49 -22.99 27.80
N GLY A 130 13.53 -23.05 28.73
CA GLY A 130 13.74 -23.43 30.13
C GLY A 130 14.15 -22.27 31.04
N GLY A 131 14.06 -21.03 30.56
CA GLY A 131 14.31 -19.83 31.38
C GLY A 131 13.27 -19.66 32.47
N THR A 132 13.64 -19.02 33.58
CA THR A 132 12.73 -18.78 34.73
C THR A 132 12.78 -17.34 35.24
N VAL A 133 13.17 -16.40 34.38
CA VAL A 133 13.22 -14.97 34.70
C VAL A 133 11.84 -14.49 35.11
N THR A 134 11.78 -13.78 36.24
CA THR A 134 10.58 -13.14 36.77
C THR A 134 10.49 -11.68 36.32
N TYR A 135 9.32 -11.06 36.51
CA TYR A 135 9.13 -9.62 36.27
C TYR A 135 10.19 -8.76 36.99
N ASP A 136 10.49 -9.07 38.25
CA ASP A 136 11.45 -8.32 39.07
C ASP A 136 12.89 -8.50 38.63
N GLN A 137 13.23 -9.70 38.14
CA GLN A 137 14.55 -9.94 37.56
C GLN A 137 14.68 -9.28 36.19
N ALA A 138 13.65 -9.33 35.34
CA ALA A 138 13.63 -8.71 34.02
C ALA A 138 13.89 -7.19 34.07
N ARG A 139 13.48 -6.52 35.16
CA ARG A 139 13.79 -5.11 35.45
C ARG A 139 15.30 -4.78 35.38
N ASN A 140 16.15 -5.73 35.76
CA ASN A 140 17.59 -5.49 35.95
C ASN A 140 18.47 -6.26 34.95
N LEU A 141 17.90 -7.12 34.11
CA LEU A 141 18.65 -7.97 33.18
C LEU A 141 18.61 -7.38 31.76
N GLU A 142 19.78 -7.34 31.13
CA GLU A 142 19.95 -6.85 29.76
C GLU A 142 19.71 -7.93 28.68
N SER A 143 19.78 -9.21 29.06
CA SER A 143 19.66 -10.33 28.12
C SER A 143 19.20 -11.62 28.81
N TYR A 144 18.22 -12.29 28.21
CA TYR A 144 17.75 -13.62 28.59
C TYR A 144 16.82 -14.19 27.51
N ASN A 145 16.75 -15.51 27.40
CA ASN A 145 15.88 -16.17 26.43
C ASN A 145 14.41 -15.95 26.76
N SER A 146 13.70 -15.33 25.84
CA SER A 146 12.30 -14.93 26.00
C SER A 146 11.55 -14.96 24.66
N HIS A 147 10.23 -14.94 24.76
CA HIS A 147 9.30 -14.93 23.64
C HIS A 147 8.11 -14.01 23.95
N GLY A 148 7.44 -13.54 22.91
CA GLY A 148 6.32 -12.62 23.04
C GLY A 148 5.39 -12.71 21.84
N ALA A 149 4.11 -12.45 22.07
CA ALA A 149 3.07 -12.51 21.06
C ALA A 149 1.99 -11.44 21.30
N ILE A 150 1.37 -10.96 20.23
CA ILE A 150 0.34 -9.91 20.23
C ILE A 150 -1.02 -10.55 20.50
N VAL A 151 -1.79 -10.03 21.47
CA VAL A 151 -3.16 -10.46 21.74
C VAL A 151 -4.11 -9.95 20.64
N ILE A 152 -4.75 -10.87 19.91
CA ILE A 152 -5.61 -10.53 18.77
C ILE A 152 -7.10 -10.69 19.04
N GLU A 153 -7.48 -11.58 19.96
CA GLU A 153 -8.87 -11.81 20.36
C GLU A 153 -8.94 -12.67 21.63
N PHE A 154 -10.14 -12.86 22.17
CA PHE A 154 -10.39 -13.75 23.30
C PHE A 154 -11.46 -14.78 22.92
N THR A 155 -11.30 -16.00 23.41
CA THR A 155 -12.27 -17.09 23.21
C THR A 155 -12.52 -17.83 24.53
N ILE A 156 -13.64 -18.54 24.60
CA ILE A 156 -13.99 -19.44 25.69
C ILE A 156 -14.22 -20.83 25.09
N GLU A 157 -13.46 -21.81 25.57
CA GLU A 157 -13.58 -23.20 25.14
C GLU A 157 -13.73 -24.09 26.38
N ASN A 158 -14.80 -24.89 26.42
CA ASN A 158 -15.12 -25.75 27.56
C ASN A 158 -15.10 -25.02 28.91
N GLY A 159 -15.61 -23.79 28.95
CA GLY A 159 -15.64 -22.94 30.15
C GLY A 159 -14.28 -22.32 30.55
N ILE A 160 -13.23 -22.53 29.75
CA ILE A 160 -11.90 -21.96 29.99
C ILE A 160 -11.70 -20.77 29.05
N ARG A 161 -11.32 -19.61 29.60
CA ARG A 161 -11.02 -18.41 28.82
C ARG A 161 -9.58 -18.44 28.29
N TYR A 162 -9.40 -18.04 27.04
CA TYR A 162 -8.12 -17.92 26.37
C TYR A 162 -7.97 -16.54 25.73
N ALA A 163 -6.75 -16.00 25.74
CA ALA A 163 -6.32 -14.99 24.80
C ALA A 163 -5.73 -15.71 23.57
N LEU A 164 -6.18 -15.36 22.38
CA LEU A 164 -5.53 -15.78 21.15
C LEU A 164 -4.45 -14.76 20.82
N THR A 165 -3.26 -15.26 20.52
CA THR A 165 -2.09 -14.42 20.26
C THR A 165 -1.44 -14.79 18.93
N VAL A 166 -0.96 -13.80 18.18
CA VAL A 166 -0.11 -14.02 16.99
C VAL A 166 1.35 -13.70 17.35
N GLY A 167 2.24 -14.63 17.04
CA GLY A 167 3.68 -14.45 17.21
C GLY A 167 4.47 -14.99 16.01
N GLY A 168 5.65 -14.41 15.79
CA GLY A 168 6.65 -14.90 14.84
C GLY A 168 7.57 -15.94 15.48
N ASN A 169 8.21 -16.76 14.65
CA ASN A 169 9.01 -17.93 15.06
C ASN A 169 8.23 -18.89 15.99
N GLU A 170 6.92 -19.00 15.76
CA GLU A 170 6.04 -19.95 16.43
C GLU A 170 5.93 -21.21 15.58
N SER A 171 6.65 -22.27 15.99
CA SER A 171 6.90 -23.44 15.14
C SER A 171 7.46 -23.01 13.77
N ASP A 172 8.52 -22.21 13.85
CA ASP A 172 9.31 -21.72 12.72
C ASP A 172 8.47 -20.97 11.66
N SER A 173 7.39 -20.31 12.09
CA SER A 173 6.47 -19.57 11.23
C SER A 173 5.75 -18.44 12.00
N ILE A 174 4.76 -17.78 11.38
CA ILE A 174 3.85 -16.84 12.03
C ILE A 174 2.57 -17.59 12.40
N ARG A 175 2.31 -17.81 13.69
CA ARG A 175 1.17 -18.64 14.12
C ARG A 175 0.34 -18.02 15.23
N ILE A 176 -0.91 -18.46 15.26
CA ILE A 176 -1.84 -18.21 16.37
C ILE A 176 -1.62 -19.26 17.46
N LYS A 177 -1.52 -18.81 18.71
CA LYS A 177 -1.52 -19.66 19.91
C LYS A 177 -2.59 -19.25 20.91
N LYS A 178 -2.93 -20.20 21.78
CA LYS A 178 -3.87 -20.00 22.89
C LYS A 178 -3.10 -19.79 24.19
N VAL A 179 -3.29 -18.64 24.83
CA VAL A 179 -2.81 -18.36 26.19
C VAL A 179 -3.96 -18.51 27.16
N ARG A 180 -3.87 -19.48 28.06
CA ARG A 180 -4.92 -19.72 29.07
C ARG A 180 -4.99 -18.58 30.06
N LEU A 181 -6.20 -18.15 30.40
CA LEU A 181 -6.47 -17.14 31.42
C LEU A 181 -7.09 -17.76 32.67
N THR A 182 -6.97 -17.07 33.80
CA THR A 182 -7.68 -17.37 35.04
C THR A 182 -9.15 -16.92 34.93
N ALA A 183 -9.97 -17.29 35.93
CA ALA A 183 -11.37 -16.84 35.99
C ALA A 183 -11.50 -15.30 36.00
N ASN A 184 -10.51 -14.61 36.59
CA ASN A 184 -10.48 -13.15 36.67
C ASN A 184 -9.87 -12.50 35.42
N GLY A 185 -9.55 -13.27 34.37
CA GLY A 185 -9.00 -12.75 33.11
C GLY A 185 -7.49 -12.57 33.08
N TYR A 186 -6.79 -12.78 34.19
CA TYR A 186 -5.32 -12.74 34.25
C TYR A 186 -4.66 -13.87 33.48
N VAL A 187 -3.45 -13.65 32.96
CA VAL A 187 -2.67 -14.71 32.29
C VAL A 187 -2.35 -15.83 33.28
N LYS A 188 -2.76 -17.06 32.96
CA LYS A 188 -2.46 -18.22 33.81
C LYS A 188 -1.02 -18.65 33.58
N GLN A 189 -0.26 -18.76 34.66
CA GLN A 189 1.13 -19.18 34.63
C GLN A 189 1.31 -20.58 34.01
N ARG A 190 2.47 -20.83 33.39
CA ARG A 190 2.85 -22.09 32.73
C ARG A 190 4.25 -22.55 33.14
N SER A 191 4.58 -23.79 32.79
CA SER A 191 5.88 -24.45 32.96
C SER A 191 6.18 -25.26 31.67
N PRO A 192 7.46 -25.44 31.26
CA PRO A 192 8.70 -25.00 31.92
C PRO A 192 9.05 -23.53 31.72
N ASP A 193 8.37 -22.83 30.80
CA ASP A 193 8.69 -21.47 30.37
C ASP A 193 7.69 -20.44 30.93
N PRO A 194 7.82 -19.98 32.19
CA PRO A 194 6.84 -19.09 32.80
C PRO A 194 6.70 -17.75 32.07
N TYR A 195 5.48 -17.22 32.04
CA TYR A 195 5.20 -15.84 31.63
C TYR A 195 5.84 -14.84 32.60
N ILE A 196 6.34 -13.75 32.03
CA ILE A 196 7.07 -12.68 32.73
C ILE A 196 6.11 -11.51 33.00
N CYS A 197 5.49 -11.00 31.94
CA CYS A 197 4.65 -9.80 32.00
C CYS A 197 3.59 -9.78 30.89
N VAL A 198 2.65 -8.85 31.02
CA VAL A 198 1.84 -8.35 29.92
C VAL A 198 2.28 -6.92 29.65
N ILE A 199 2.71 -6.59 28.44
CA ILE A 199 2.97 -5.20 28.05
C ILE A 199 1.63 -4.59 27.64
N GLU A 200 1.10 -3.73 28.50
CA GLU A 200 -0.11 -2.95 28.27
C GLU A 200 0.17 -1.89 27.21
N ASN A 201 -0.68 -1.87 26.19
CA ASN A 201 -0.68 -0.88 25.11
C ASN A 201 -1.70 0.22 25.43
N LEU A 202 -1.20 1.42 25.71
CA LEU A 202 -1.96 2.64 26.01
C LEU A 202 -2.00 3.62 24.82
N LYS A 203 -1.48 3.24 23.65
CA LYS A 203 -1.39 4.16 22.52
C LYS A 203 -2.77 4.39 21.89
N GLU A 204 -3.10 5.67 21.72
CA GLU A 204 -4.25 6.16 20.95
C GLU A 204 -3.79 6.70 19.58
N VAL A 205 -4.74 7.10 18.72
CA VAL A 205 -4.42 7.74 17.42
C VAL A 205 -4.28 9.24 17.63
N ASP A 206 -3.15 9.83 17.26
CA ASP A 206 -2.89 11.27 17.46
C ASP A 206 -3.89 12.13 16.67
N GLY A 207 -4.70 12.92 17.38
CA GLY A 207 -5.59 13.93 16.83
C GLY A 207 -5.08 15.33 17.16
N SER A 208 -4.48 16.02 16.20
CA SER A 208 -4.39 17.49 16.20
C SER A 208 -4.13 18.00 14.77
N PHE A 209 -5.14 18.62 14.18
CA PHE A 209 -5.03 19.52 13.03
C PHE A 209 -5.91 20.72 13.34
N ASP A 210 -5.26 21.88 13.47
CA ASP A 210 -5.86 23.16 13.83
C ASP A 210 -6.58 23.74 12.60
N HIS A 211 -7.81 24.22 12.79
CA HIS A 211 -8.62 24.86 11.77
C HIS A 211 -8.31 26.36 11.74
N ASP A 212 -8.00 26.94 10.57
CA ASP A 212 -8.65 28.20 10.15
C ASP A 212 -8.39 28.60 8.69
N HIS A 213 -9.40 29.30 8.15
CA HIS A 213 -9.52 30.02 6.88
C HIS A 213 -10.02 29.27 5.63
N VAL A 214 -11.34 29.32 5.47
CA VAL A 214 -12.09 29.11 4.21
C VAL A 214 -12.35 30.46 3.55
N SER A 215 -11.84 30.67 2.33
CA SER A 215 -12.31 31.71 1.43
C SER A 215 -13.18 31.09 0.34
N THR A 216 -14.42 31.56 0.24
CA THR A 216 -15.43 31.14 -0.73
C THR A 216 -15.16 31.73 -2.12
N HIS A 217 -15.20 30.92 -3.17
CA HIS A 217 -15.51 31.40 -4.52
C HIS A 217 -16.47 30.45 -5.24
N GLU A 218 -17.52 31.08 -5.80
CA GLU A 218 -18.61 30.51 -6.60
C GLU A 218 -18.17 30.06 -8.00
N GLU A 219 -18.94 29.11 -8.52
CA GLU A 219 -18.88 28.47 -9.83
C GLU A 219 -19.02 29.44 -11.02
N ALA A 220 -18.30 29.15 -12.10
CA ALA A 220 -18.69 29.55 -13.45
C ALA A 220 -18.37 28.43 -14.45
N ALA A 221 -19.39 28.01 -15.20
CA ALA A 221 -19.31 27.06 -16.29
C ALA A 221 -18.77 27.69 -17.59
N GLY A 222 -18.03 26.90 -18.37
CA GLY A 222 -17.92 27.06 -19.82
C GLY A 222 -16.59 27.56 -20.40
N ALA A 223 -15.63 26.66 -20.59
CA ALA A 223 -14.63 26.69 -21.66
C ALA A 223 -14.02 25.28 -21.79
N ALA A 224 -13.68 24.84 -23.01
CA ALA A 224 -12.88 23.63 -23.20
C ALA A 224 -11.48 23.88 -22.64
N THR A 225 -11.31 23.64 -21.34
CA THR A 225 -10.04 23.75 -20.64
C THR A 225 -9.12 22.65 -21.14
N SER A 226 -8.02 23.03 -21.77
CA SER A 226 -6.92 22.11 -22.06
C SER A 226 -6.54 21.37 -20.78
N LEU A 227 -6.42 20.04 -20.85
CA LEU A 227 -6.03 19.23 -19.70
C LEU A 227 -4.72 19.76 -19.09
N ALA A 228 -4.58 19.66 -17.76
CA ALA A 228 -3.36 19.97 -17.04
C ALA A 228 -2.19 19.13 -17.56
N ALA A 229 -0.96 19.61 -17.34
CA ALA A 229 0.24 18.91 -17.81
C ALA A 229 0.35 17.50 -17.22
N SER A 230 -0.19 17.32 -16.02
CA SER A 230 -0.29 16.06 -15.28
C SER A 230 -1.25 15.04 -15.90
N PHE A 231 -2.05 15.40 -16.91
CA PHE A 231 -3.09 14.53 -17.50
C PHE A 231 -2.98 14.41 -19.03
N ARG A 232 -1.84 14.76 -19.63
CA ARG A 232 -1.69 14.72 -21.09
C ARG A 232 -0.31 14.23 -21.52
N ARG A 233 -0.24 13.75 -22.76
CA ARG A 233 0.96 13.19 -23.39
C ARG A 233 1.47 11.95 -22.66
N HIS A 234 2.77 11.84 -22.45
CA HIS A 234 3.41 10.63 -21.96
C HIS A 234 3.67 10.73 -20.45
N GLY A 235 3.32 9.70 -19.69
CA GLY A 235 3.57 9.64 -18.25
C GLY A 235 3.65 8.22 -17.69
N THR A 236 3.61 8.09 -16.37
CA THR A 236 3.71 6.79 -15.67
C THR A 236 3.17 6.88 -14.26
N PHE A 237 2.87 5.73 -13.67
CA PHE A 237 2.55 5.59 -12.26
C PHE A 237 3.80 5.29 -11.43
N VAL A 238 3.85 5.86 -10.23
CA VAL A 238 4.81 5.46 -9.19
C VAL A 238 4.02 4.89 -8.01
N TYR A 239 4.06 3.57 -7.89
CA TYR A 239 3.31 2.82 -6.87
C TYR A 239 3.96 2.82 -5.50
N ASP A 240 5.26 2.52 -5.47
CA ASP A 240 6.04 2.48 -4.24
C ASP A 240 7.17 3.53 -4.32
N PRO A 241 6.90 4.76 -3.83
CA PRO A 241 7.88 5.85 -3.84
C PRO A 241 9.23 5.47 -3.25
N ILE A 242 9.23 4.70 -2.15
CA ILE A 242 10.46 4.34 -1.44
C ILE A 242 11.24 3.33 -2.27
N ALA A 243 10.59 2.25 -2.70
CA ALA A 243 11.25 1.21 -3.48
C ALA A 243 11.69 1.72 -4.86
N THR A 244 10.91 2.58 -5.50
CA THR A 244 11.32 3.25 -6.75
C THR A 244 12.55 4.13 -6.53
N ILE A 245 12.60 4.95 -5.46
CA ILE A 245 13.82 5.72 -5.15
C ILE A 245 15.02 4.80 -4.89
N ALA A 246 14.82 3.71 -4.16
CA ALA A 246 15.89 2.77 -3.83
C ALA A 246 16.47 2.09 -5.07
N GLU A 247 15.62 1.68 -6.01
CA GLU A 247 16.03 1.06 -7.28
C GLU A 247 16.90 1.99 -8.13
N TYR A 248 16.53 3.28 -8.22
CA TYR A 248 17.28 4.28 -8.99
C TYR A 248 18.36 4.98 -8.16
N GLY A 249 18.48 4.67 -6.87
CA GLY A 249 19.41 5.24 -5.90
C GLY A 249 19.07 6.64 -5.38
N SER A 250 18.23 7.43 -6.07
CA SER A 250 17.74 8.73 -5.60
C SER A 250 16.50 9.21 -6.35
N ALA A 251 15.71 10.10 -5.73
CA ALA A 251 14.57 10.75 -6.41
C ALA A 251 15.00 11.54 -7.66
N ALA A 252 16.18 12.17 -7.64
CA ALA A 252 16.73 12.87 -8.80
C ALA A 252 17.00 11.92 -9.97
N ASN A 253 17.50 10.71 -9.70
CA ASN A 253 17.71 9.69 -10.73
C ASN A 253 16.39 9.13 -11.28
N VAL A 254 15.36 8.98 -10.43
CA VAL A 254 14.01 8.63 -10.89
C VAL A 254 13.50 9.69 -11.87
N ALA A 255 13.59 10.97 -11.51
CA ALA A 255 13.16 12.08 -12.37
C ALA A 255 13.98 12.16 -13.67
N ALA A 256 15.29 11.95 -13.61
CA ALA A 256 16.15 11.91 -14.80
C ALA A 256 15.80 10.73 -15.72
N ALA A 257 15.47 9.56 -15.16
CA ALA A 257 15.03 8.41 -15.95
C ALA A 257 13.67 8.66 -16.62
N ALA A 258 12.73 9.30 -15.93
CA ALA A 258 11.44 9.69 -16.50
C ALA A 258 11.62 10.73 -17.62
N LYS A 259 12.48 11.73 -17.40
CA LYS A 259 12.82 12.74 -18.41
C LYS A 259 13.45 12.12 -19.65
N ARG A 260 14.38 11.15 -19.47
CA ARG A 260 15.02 10.42 -20.58
C ARG A 260 14.00 9.67 -21.42
N ALA A 261 12.99 9.08 -20.80
CA ALA A 261 11.88 8.42 -21.48
C ALA A 261 10.90 9.40 -22.16
N GLY A 262 11.14 10.72 -22.11
CA GLY A 262 10.23 11.73 -22.67
C GLY A 262 8.91 11.81 -21.90
N MET A 263 8.88 11.39 -20.63
CA MET A 263 7.70 11.55 -19.78
C MET A 263 7.54 13.01 -19.39
N THR A 264 6.30 13.47 -19.45
CA THR A 264 5.87 14.83 -19.15
C THR A 264 5.13 14.92 -17.81
N HIS A 265 4.65 13.78 -17.31
CA HIS A 265 4.00 13.72 -16.01
C HIS A 265 4.16 12.37 -15.31
N VAL A 266 3.87 12.36 -14.01
CA VAL A 266 3.83 11.18 -13.15
C VAL A 266 2.59 11.21 -12.27
N TRP A 267 1.96 10.05 -12.08
CA TRP A 267 0.90 9.82 -11.12
C TRP A 267 1.46 9.08 -9.92
N LEU A 268 1.53 9.78 -8.78
CA LEU A 268 2.27 9.34 -7.61
C LEU A 268 1.33 8.81 -6.55
N ARG A 269 1.55 7.60 -6.02
CA ARG A 269 0.67 7.06 -4.97
C ARG A 269 0.76 7.90 -3.71
N VAL A 270 -0.33 8.59 -3.37
CA VAL A 270 -0.42 9.41 -2.16
C VAL A 270 -1.27 8.75 -1.08
N HIS A 271 -2.06 7.72 -1.41
CA HIS A 271 -2.73 6.87 -0.42
C HIS A 271 -3.17 5.53 -1.04
N GLY A 272 -3.56 4.60 -0.17
CA GLY A 272 -4.38 3.43 -0.55
C GLY A 272 -5.65 3.41 0.30
N ARG A 273 -6.01 2.24 0.84
CA ARG A 273 -7.05 2.12 1.90
C ARG A 273 -6.83 3.05 3.08
N THR A 274 -5.57 3.36 3.37
CA THR A 274 -5.17 4.22 4.47
C THR A 274 -4.15 5.26 4.02
N ALA A 275 -3.92 6.24 4.88
CA ALA A 275 -2.91 7.26 4.66
C ALA A 275 -1.50 6.66 4.61
N PRO A 276 -0.60 7.20 3.79
CA PRO A 276 0.77 6.70 3.65
C PRO A 276 1.56 6.91 4.95
N SER A 277 2.60 6.09 5.14
CA SER A 277 3.57 6.30 6.22
C SER A 277 4.29 7.65 6.07
N ASN A 278 4.90 8.15 7.14
CA ASN A 278 5.72 9.37 7.04
C ASN A 278 6.93 9.17 6.11
N GLY A 279 7.53 7.98 6.09
CA GLY A 279 8.61 7.66 5.14
C GLY A 279 8.13 7.75 3.70
N THR A 280 6.95 7.20 3.41
CA THR A 280 6.32 7.28 2.09
C THR A 280 5.97 8.73 1.75
N ARG A 281 5.52 9.55 2.70
CA ARG A 281 5.29 11.00 2.48
C ARG A 281 6.58 11.74 2.18
N SER A 282 7.66 11.48 2.89
CA SER A 282 8.96 12.09 2.63
C SER A 282 9.50 11.67 1.25
N ALA A 283 9.37 10.38 0.90
CA ALA A 283 9.71 9.87 -0.43
C ALA A 283 8.86 10.55 -1.51
N ASN A 284 7.54 10.66 -1.29
CA ASN A 284 6.63 11.38 -2.18
C ASN A 284 7.07 12.84 -2.38
N GLN A 285 7.33 13.57 -1.30
CA GLN A 285 7.77 14.96 -1.39
C GLN A 285 9.10 15.07 -2.14
N SER A 286 10.04 14.15 -1.91
CA SER A 286 11.33 14.13 -2.62
C SER A 286 11.15 13.88 -4.13
N LEU A 287 10.21 13.02 -4.52
CA LEU A 287 9.88 12.76 -5.91
C LEU A 287 9.16 13.95 -6.55
N VAL A 288 8.16 14.53 -5.90
CA VAL A 288 7.47 15.75 -6.37
C VAL A 288 8.50 16.85 -6.64
N ASN A 289 9.42 17.10 -5.70
CA ASN A 289 10.47 18.09 -5.88
C ASN A 289 11.43 17.75 -7.04
N ALA A 290 11.83 16.47 -7.16
CA ALA A 290 12.73 16.02 -8.22
C ALA A 290 12.09 16.10 -9.62
N PHE A 291 10.82 15.74 -9.75
CA PHE A 291 10.06 15.85 -10.99
C PHE A 291 9.84 17.32 -11.38
N ALA A 292 9.48 18.18 -10.41
CA ALA A 292 9.36 19.61 -10.65
C ALA A 292 10.68 20.21 -11.17
N ALA A 293 11.83 19.79 -10.62
CA ALA A 293 13.15 20.23 -11.08
C ALA A 293 13.50 19.78 -12.52
N GLN A 294 12.73 18.86 -13.11
CA GLN A 294 12.88 18.37 -14.48
C GLN A 294 11.73 18.80 -15.41
N ASP A 295 10.88 19.74 -14.96
CA ASP A 295 9.64 20.15 -15.64
C ASP A 295 8.69 18.98 -15.94
N ILE A 296 8.62 18.02 -15.01
CA ILE A 296 7.69 16.88 -15.05
C ILE A 296 6.55 17.17 -14.07
N ALA A 297 5.31 17.20 -14.57
CA ALA A 297 4.14 17.46 -13.74
C ALA A 297 3.79 16.26 -12.86
N CYS A 298 3.19 16.50 -11.69
CA CYS A 298 2.72 15.43 -10.80
C CYS A 298 1.23 15.57 -10.54
N ALA A 299 0.50 14.45 -10.58
CA ALA A 299 -0.81 14.32 -9.97
C ALA A 299 -0.76 13.31 -8.83
N ALA A 300 -1.60 13.55 -7.82
CA ALA A 300 -1.82 12.63 -6.73
C ALA A 300 -2.63 11.42 -7.24
N TRP A 301 -2.23 10.22 -6.86
CA TRP A 301 -2.93 8.99 -7.20
C TRP A 301 -3.34 8.23 -5.93
N GLY A 302 -4.59 7.79 -5.90
CA GLY A 302 -5.16 7.05 -4.78
C GLY A 302 -5.74 5.72 -5.19
N TRP A 303 -5.41 4.66 -4.45
CA TRP A 303 -6.06 3.36 -4.61
C TRP A 303 -7.29 3.28 -3.70
N CYS A 304 -8.48 3.34 -4.30
CA CYS A 304 -9.77 3.49 -3.62
C CYS A 304 -10.55 2.16 -3.63
N GLN A 305 -11.19 1.81 -2.52
CA GLN A 305 -11.80 0.48 -2.32
C GLN A 305 -13.30 0.52 -2.07
N GLY A 306 -13.87 1.69 -1.79
CA GLY A 306 -15.32 1.84 -1.63
C GLY A 306 -15.84 1.40 -0.26
N GLU A 307 -14.94 1.10 0.69
CA GLU A 307 -15.31 0.68 2.05
C GLU A 307 -15.95 1.84 2.83
N ASN A 308 -15.45 3.06 2.60
CA ASN A 308 -16.04 4.29 3.13
C ASN A 308 -15.77 5.45 2.16
N PRO A 309 -16.64 5.64 1.15
CA PRO A 309 -16.47 6.65 0.10
C PRO A 309 -16.23 8.07 0.64
N SER A 310 -16.87 8.44 1.75
CA SER A 310 -16.69 9.78 2.34
C SER A 310 -15.31 9.94 3.00
N ALA A 311 -14.85 8.92 3.73
CA ALA A 311 -13.54 8.94 4.36
C ALA A 311 -12.40 8.83 3.34
N GLU A 312 -12.59 8.03 2.29
CA GLU A 312 -11.64 7.91 1.17
C GLU A 312 -11.51 9.24 0.40
N ALA A 313 -12.62 9.93 0.13
CA ALA A 313 -12.58 11.25 -0.51
C ALA A 313 -11.83 12.29 0.36
N ALA A 314 -12.08 12.30 1.68
CA ALA A 314 -11.38 13.18 2.61
C ALA A 314 -9.88 12.87 2.69
N LEU A 315 -9.52 11.58 2.65
CA LEU A 315 -8.13 11.13 2.60
C LEU A 315 -7.44 11.57 1.31
N ALA A 316 -8.09 11.39 0.15
CA ALA A 316 -7.61 11.81 -1.15
C ALA A 316 -7.24 13.29 -1.17
N LEU A 317 -8.18 14.14 -0.75
CA LEU A 317 -8.00 15.60 -0.71
C LEU A 317 -6.86 15.99 0.22
N ARG A 318 -6.83 15.42 1.43
CA ARG A 318 -5.80 15.74 2.44
C ARG A 318 -4.40 15.37 1.99
N GLU A 319 -4.19 14.19 1.42
CA GLU A 319 -2.84 13.77 1.00
C GLU A 319 -2.40 14.46 -0.30
N THR A 320 -3.36 14.86 -1.15
CA THR A 320 -3.10 15.70 -2.34
C THR A 320 -2.62 17.09 -1.91
N GLU A 321 -3.36 17.76 -1.03
CA GLU A 321 -3.02 19.08 -0.48
C GLU A 321 -1.68 19.05 0.26
N ARG A 322 -1.42 18.01 1.07
CA ARG A 322 -0.19 17.87 1.84
C ARG A 322 1.08 17.89 0.96
N LEU A 323 1.01 17.37 -0.26
CA LEU A 323 2.13 17.37 -1.20
C LEU A 323 2.18 18.63 -2.08
N GLY A 324 1.28 19.59 -1.87
CA GLY A 324 1.13 20.78 -2.70
C GLY A 324 0.67 20.47 -4.13
N LEU A 325 0.00 19.32 -4.33
CA LEU A 325 -0.53 18.93 -5.63
C LEU A 325 -1.98 19.43 -5.75
N SER A 326 -2.40 19.73 -6.98
CA SER A 326 -3.77 20.20 -7.27
C SER A 326 -4.62 19.15 -8.00
N ASP A 327 -3.96 18.20 -8.66
CA ASP A 327 -4.55 17.24 -9.59
C ASP A 327 -4.62 15.86 -8.93
N TYR A 328 -5.71 15.12 -9.15
CA TYR A 328 -5.93 13.81 -8.51
C TYR A 328 -6.55 12.77 -9.44
N ILE A 329 -6.07 11.53 -9.36
CA ILE A 329 -6.60 10.37 -10.07
C ILE A 329 -7.00 9.31 -9.04
N ALA A 330 -8.29 8.96 -9.01
CA ALA A 330 -8.79 7.86 -8.20
C ALA A 330 -8.75 6.57 -8.99
N ASP A 331 -8.10 5.54 -8.45
CA ASP A 331 -8.16 4.19 -9.01
C ASP A 331 -9.25 3.38 -8.32
N ILE A 332 -10.27 3.04 -9.10
CA ILE A 332 -11.52 2.42 -8.66
C ILE A 332 -11.72 1.17 -9.51
N GLU A 333 -11.57 0.00 -8.90
CA GLU A 333 -11.64 -1.31 -9.56
C GLU A 333 -12.68 -2.22 -8.88
N PRO A 334 -13.99 -2.03 -9.12
CA PRO A 334 -15.04 -2.82 -8.49
C PRO A 334 -14.87 -4.33 -8.74
N GLY A 335 -15.02 -5.13 -7.70
CA GLY A 335 -14.84 -6.58 -7.74
C GLY A 335 -13.39 -7.07 -7.67
N HIS A 336 -12.40 -6.17 -7.70
CA HIS A 336 -10.98 -6.52 -7.50
C HIS A 336 -10.55 -6.26 -6.05
N ASN A 337 -9.79 -7.17 -5.44
CA ASN A 337 -9.27 -7.04 -4.06
C ASN A 337 -10.34 -6.71 -2.99
N ASN A 338 -11.58 -7.19 -3.13
CA ASN A 338 -12.72 -6.84 -2.26
C ASN A 338 -13.13 -5.35 -2.31
N SER A 339 -12.79 -4.65 -3.39
CA SER A 339 -13.33 -3.32 -3.69
C SER A 339 -14.80 -3.48 -4.11
N GLU A 340 -15.73 -2.98 -3.30
CA GLU A 340 -17.17 -3.05 -3.57
C GLU A 340 -17.72 -1.63 -3.71
N TRP A 341 -18.39 -1.37 -4.83
CA TRP A 341 -18.94 -0.05 -5.14
C TRP A 341 -20.35 -0.17 -5.72
N SER A 342 -21.25 0.68 -5.24
CA SER A 342 -22.49 1.01 -5.94
C SER A 342 -22.34 2.31 -6.75
N ALA A 343 -23.22 2.50 -7.73
CA ALA A 343 -23.27 3.73 -8.51
C ALA A 343 -23.47 4.99 -7.64
N SER A 344 -24.25 4.87 -6.56
CA SER A 344 -24.45 5.96 -5.59
C SER A 344 -23.20 6.28 -4.78
N GLU A 345 -22.39 5.28 -4.45
CA GLU A 345 -21.15 5.46 -3.69
C GLU A 345 -20.07 6.11 -4.54
N ILE A 346 -19.92 5.69 -5.81
CA ILE A 346 -19.02 6.35 -6.77
C ILE A 346 -19.44 7.80 -6.98
N ALA A 347 -20.72 8.07 -7.22
CA ALA A 347 -21.21 9.43 -7.39
C ALA A 347 -20.94 10.28 -6.13
N SER A 348 -21.11 9.71 -4.94
CA SER A 348 -20.88 10.41 -3.67
C SER A 348 -19.39 10.72 -3.45
N PHE A 349 -18.51 9.74 -3.67
CA PHE A 349 -17.04 9.93 -3.63
C PHE A 349 -16.61 11.01 -4.62
N CYS A 350 -17.00 10.85 -5.89
CA CYS A 350 -16.56 11.75 -6.96
C CYS A 350 -17.07 13.17 -6.74
N LYS A 351 -18.32 13.34 -6.28
CA LYS A 351 -18.87 14.64 -5.92
C LYS A 351 -18.10 15.30 -4.77
N ALA A 352 -17.74 14.52 -3.74
CA ALA A 352 -16.98 15.03 -2.60
C ALA A 352 -15.56 15.47 -3.00
N VAL A 353 -14.86 14.68 -3.82
CA VAL A 353 -13.55 15.05 -4.36
C VAL A 353 -13.66 16.28 -5.25
N ARG A 354 -14.54 16.27 -6.27
CA ARG A 354 -14.69 17.40 -7.20
C ARG A 354 -14.99 18.72 -6.50
N ARG A 355 -15.84 18.71 -5.47
CA ARG A 355 -16.22 19.92 -4.74
C ARG A 355 -15.04 20.62 -4.08
N ASN A 356 -14.00 19.89 -3.70
CA ASN A 356 -12.91 20.39 -2.87
C ASN A 356 -11.54 20.31 -3.54
N LEU A 357 -11.42 19.62 -4.68
CA LEU A 357 -10.17 19.53 -5.41
C LEU A 357 -9.99 20.78 -6.30
N PRO A 358 -8.86 21.49 -6.22
CA PRO A 358 -8.64 22.72 -6.99
C PRO A 358 -8.28 22.48 -8.45
N GLY A 359 -7.70 21.32 -8.78
CA GLY A 359 -7.25 20.97 -10.13
C GLY A 359 -8.14 19.95 -10.82
N LEU A 360 -7.54 19.21 -11.76
CA LEU A 360 -8.23 18.18 -12.51
C LEU A 360 -8.42 16.91 -11.70
N PHE A 361 -9.57 16.27 -11.90
CA PHE A 361 -9.88 14.99 -11.30
C PHE A 361 -10.30 13.95 -12.34
N ALA A 362 -9.66 12.78 -12.28
CA ALA A 362 -9.93 11.66 -13.17
C ALA A 362 -10.19 10.38 -12.38
N VAL A 363 -10.71 9.37 -13.08
CA VAL A 363 -10.87 8.00 -12.56
C VAL A 363 -10.13 7.01 -13.45
N SER A 364 -9.32 6.15 -12.82
CA SER A 364 -8.66 4.98 -13.40
C SER A 364 -9.45 3.72 -13.06
N GLY A 365 -9.41 2.73 -13.95
CA GLY A 365 -10.10 1.44 -13.75
C GLY A 365 -9.95 0.52 -14.96
N PHE A 366 -10.81 -0.49 -15.07
CA PHE A 366 -10.63 -1.58 -16.02
C PHE A 366 -10.56 -1.15 -17.51
N ALA A 367 -9.73 -1.87 -18.27
CA ALA A 367 -9.56 -1.71 -19.72
C ALA A 367 -10.89 -1.78 -20.49
N LEU A 368 -11.51 -2.97 -20.50
CA LEU A 368 -12.67 -3.29 -21.31
C LEU A 368 -13.95 -3.05 -20.51
N ILE A 369 -14.40 -1.79 -20.53
CA ILE A 369 -15.48 -1.31 -19.65
C ILE A 369 -16.77 -2.14 -19.70
N ASP A 370 -17.13 -2.68 -20.87
CA ASP A 370 -18.32 -3.52 -21.07
C ASP A 370 -18.33 -4.80 -20.23
N TRP A 371 -17.17 -5.30 -19.79
CA TRP A 371 -17.06 -6.50 -18.97
C TRP A 371 -16.92 -6.18 -17.47
N HIS A 372 -16.93 -4.89 -17.10
CA HIS A 372 -16.61 -4.42 -15.76
C HIS A 372 -17.57 -3.30 -15.32
N GLU A 373 -18.86 -3.64 -15.27
CA GLU A 373 -19.90 -2.80 -14.66
C GLU A 373 -19.91 -1.34 -15.16
N PRO A 374 -20.13 -1.09 -16.47
CA PRO A 374 -19.97 0.24 -17.08
C PRO A 374 -20.85 1.34 -16.45
N HIS A 375 -21.98 0.95 -15.84
CA HIS A 375 -22.89 1.85 -15.14
C HIS A 375 -22.25 2.53 -13.92
N LEU A 376 -21.25 1.91 -13.29
CA LEU A 376 -20.49 2.47 -12.17
C LEU A 376 -19.65 3.67 -12.61
N TYR A 377 -18.93 3.53 -13.72
CA TYR A 377 -18.14 4.61 -14.30
C TYR A 377 -19.01 5.71 -14.93
N ALA A 378 -20.18 5.34 -15.47
CA ALA A 378 -21.17 6.32 -15.90
C ALA A 378 -21.64 7.24 -14.75
N ALA A 379 -21.66 6.75 -13.50
CA ALA A 379 -21.99 7.56 -12.33
C ALA A 379 -20.91 8.60 -11.97
N ALA A 380 -19.66 8.40 -12.42
CA ALA A 380 -18.56 9.34 -12.23
C ALA A 380 -18.54 10.48 -13.27
N LEU A 381 -19.15 10.27 -14.47
CA LEU A 381 -19.12 11.20 -15.62
C LEU A 381 -19.35 12.68 -15.29
N PRO A 382 -20.34 13.06 -14.43
CA PRO A 382 -20.60 14.46 -14.13
C PRO A 382 -19.48 15.15 -13.33
N TYR A 383 -18.61 14.37 -12.70
CA TYR A 383 -17.66 14.86 -11.70
C TYR A 383 -16.20 14.76 -12.12
N VAL A 384 -15.89 14.00 -13.17
CA VAL A 384 -14.51 13.79 -13.63
C VAL A 384 -14.22 14.59 -14.90
N ASP A 385 -12.96 14.96 -15.08
CA ASP A 385 -12.45 15.63 -16.28
C ASP A 385 -11.94 14.64 -17.31
N ALA A 386 -11.46 13.46 -16.89
CA ALA A 386 -10.91 12.43 -17.75
C ALA A 386 -11.11 11.02 -17.15
N PHE A 387 -10.92 10.00 -17.99
CA PHE A 387 -10.81 8.61 -17.56
C PHE A 387 -9.47 8.01 -17.97
N ALA A 388 -8.99 7.06 -17.18
CA ALA A 388 -7.71 6.39 -17.39
C ALA A 388 -7.84 4.87 -17.40
N PRO A 389 -8.27 4.26 -18.52
CA PRO A 389 -8.42 2.81 -18.59
C PRO A 389 -7.07 2.09 -18.51
N GLN A 390 -7.00 1.05 -17.68
CA GLN A 390 -5.84 0.20 -17.46
C GLN A 390 -5.71 -0.90 -18.53
N VAL A 391 -5.23 -0.53 -19.72
CA VAL A 391 -5.14 -1.38 -20.92
C VAL A 391 -3.97 -2.35 -20.83
N TYR A 392 -4.09 -3.39 -20.01
CA TYR A 392 -3.10 -4.46 -19.91
C TYR A 392 -3.40 -5.57 -20.94
N TRP A 393 -2.50 -5.71 -21.92
CA TRP A 393 -2.79 -6.31 -23.23
C TRP A 393 -2.26 -7.72 -23.46
N PHE A 394 -1.66 -8.35 -22.44
CA PHE A 394 -0.78 -9.51 -22.63
C PHE A 394 -1.35 -10.64 -23.52
N ASN A 395 -2.66 -10.94 -23.45
CA ASN A 395 -3.34 -11.95 -24.29
C ASN A 395 -4.59 -11.40 -25.01
N TYR A 396 -4.62 -10.10 -25.31
CA TYR A 396 -5.81 -9.42 -25.80
C TYR A 396 -5.56 -8.64 -27.10
N PRO A 397 -6.59 -8.50 -27.96
CA PRO A 397 -7.95 -9.04 -27.85
C PRO A 397 -8.01 -10.56 -28.04
N ASN A 398 -8.93 -11.24 -27.34
CA ASN A 398 -9.16 -12.67 -27.53
C ASN A 398 -10.39 -12.95 -28.43
N THR A 399 -10.61 -14.22 -28.78
CA THR A 399 -11.73 -14.63 -29.65
C THR A 399 -13.10 -14.19 -29.14
N ARG A 400 -13.31 -14.19 -27.81
CA ARG A 400 -14.58 -13.73 -27.22
C ARG A 400 -14.78 -12.23 -27.48
N MET A 401 -13.74 -11.43 -27.25
CA MET A 401 -13.76 -9.99 -27.54
C MET A 401 -14.00 -9.73 -29.03
N ARG A 402 -13.24 -10.40 -29.91
CA ARG A 402 -13.39 -10.27 -31.37
C ARG A 402 -14.79 -10.64 -31.85
N ASN A 403 -15.42 -11.66 -31.25
CA ASN A 403 -16.77 -12.07 -31.62
C ASN A 403 -17.82 -11.06 -31.13
N GLN A 404 -17.66 -10.54 -29.92
CA GLN A 404 -18.60 -9.62 -29.28
C GLN A 404 -18.52 -8.19 -29.81
N PHE A 405 -17.33 -7.70 -30.14
CA PHE A 405 -17.11 -6.30 -30.51
C PHE A 405 -16.60 -6.17 -31.96
N ARG A 406 -16.87 -5.02 -32.56
CA ARG A 406 -16.36 -4.60 -33.87
C ARG A 406 -15.85 -3.18 -33.77
N ARG A 407 -14.90 -2.84 -34.64
CA ARG A 407 -14.49 -1.45 -34.86
C ARG A 407 -15.69 -0.64 -35.35
N PRO A 408 -15.67 0.71 -35.20
CA PRO A 408 -16.75 1.57 -35.68
C PRO A 408 -17.10 1.42 -37.16
N ASP A 409 -16.12 1.01 -37.99
CA ASP A 409 -16.30 0.73 -39.41
C ASP A 409 -16.83 -0.69 -39.72
N GLY A 410 -17.10 -1.49 -38.69
CA GLY A 410 -17.60 -2.86 -38.79
C GLY A 410 -16.52 -3.93 -38.92
N THR A 411 -15.24 -3.56 -39.02
CA THR A 411 -14.13 -4.52 -39.14
C THR A 411 -13.78 -5.17 -37.80
N PHE A 412 -13.01 -6.27 -37.85
CA PHE A 412 -12.59 -6.99 -36.65
C PHE A 412 -11.36 -6.33 -36.01
N TYR A 413 -11.28 -6.41 -34.68
CA TYR A 413 -10.02 -6.22 -33.97
C TYR A 413 -9.12 -7.43 -34.22
N GLU A 414 -7.85 -7.19 -34.50
CA GLU A 414 -6.83 -8.23 -34.60
C GLU A 414 -6.70 -8.96 -33.27
N LEU A 415 -6.50 -10.27 -33.30
CA LEU A 415 -6.33 -11.08 -32.09
C LEU A 415 -4.91 -10.95 -31.58
N ASP A 416 -4.77 -10.96 -30.25
CA ASP A 416 -3.47 -11.00 -29.58
C ASP A 416 -2.49 -9.93 -30.10
N PHE A 417 -3.02 -8.73 -30.32
CA PHE A 417 -2.24 -7.59 -30.77
C PHE A 417 -2.52 -6.40 -29.86
N ALA A 418 -1.50 -5.95 -29.14
CA ALA A 418 -1.65 -4.94 -28.10
C ALA A 418 -2.28 -3.63 -28.60
N GLY A 419 -1.93 -3.21 -29.82
CA GLY A 419 -2.52 -2.03 -30.46
C GLY A 419 -4.02 -2.19 -30.76
N ALA A 420 -4.46 -3.38 -31.19
CA ALA A 420 -5.89 -3.65 -31.40
C ALA A 420 -6.66 -3.71 -30.08
N TYR A 421 -6.03 -4.11 -28.97
CA TYR A 421 -6.66 -4.05 -27.66
C TYR A 421 -6.83 -2.62 -27.16
N ALA A 422 -5.83 -1.76 -27.37
CA ALA A 422 -5.95 -0.34 -27.09
C ALA A 422 -7.10 0.30 -27.87
N ASP A 423 -7.20 0.02 -29.18
CA ASP A 423 -8.31 0.50 -30.00
C ASP A 423 -9.67 0.03 -29.49
N LEU A 424 -9.79 -1.25 -29.16
CA LEU A 424 -11.01 -1.82 -28.59
C LEU A 424 -11.42 -1.08 -27.32
N CYS A 425 -10.48 -0.88 -26.40
CA CYS A 425 -10.77 -0.19 -25.14
C CYS A 425 -11.19 1.26 -25.37
N ILE A 426 -10.49 2.01 -26.23
CA ILE A 426 -10.86 3.38 -26.60
C ILE A 426 -12.29 3.42 -27.15
N ASP A 427 -12.62 2.53 -28.09
CA ASP A 427 -13.94 2.50 -28.73
C ASP A 427 -15.04 2.18 -27.72
N ARG A 428 -14.79 1.25 -26.80
CA ARG A 428 -15.75 0.85 -25.77
C ARG A 428 -15.96 1.94 -24.72
N TRP A 429 -14.90 2.61 -24.27
CA TRP A 429 -15.01 3.76 -23.38
C TRP A 429 -15.73 4.92 -24.06
N THR A 430 -15.41 5.22 -25.32
CA THR A 430 -16.11 6.24 -26.11
C THR A 430 -17.60 5.94 -26.22
N ALA A 431 -17.97 4.68 -26.49
CA ALA A 431 -19.35 4.24 -26.54
C ALA A 431 -20.07 4.38 -25.19
N MET A 432 -19.40 4.08 -24.06
CA MET A 432 -19.96 4.23 -22.71
C MET A 432 -20.26 5.71 -22.40
N MET A 433 -19.36 6.62 -22.76
CA MET A 433 -19.52 8.05 -22.49
C MET A 433 -20.59 8.72 -23.37
N GLY A 434 -20.85 8.17 -24.56
CA GLY A 434 -21.87 8.64 -25.48
C GLY A 434 -21.75 10.13 -25.79
N ASN A 435 -22.80 10.89 -25.48
CA ASN A 435 -22.86 12.33 -25.75
C ASN A 435 -22.11 13.20 -24.73
N THR A 436 -21.45 12.60 -23.73
CA THR A 436 -20.66 13.32 -22.71
C THR A 436 -19.19 12.88 -22.78
N PRO A 437 -18.50 13.10 -23.91
CA PRO A 437 -17.13 12.62 -24.08
C PRO A 437 -16.20 13.25 -23.04
N LYS A 438 -15.34 12.42 -22.45
CA LYS A 438 -14.22 12.84 -21.64
C LYS A 438 -12.92 12.38 -22.31
N PRO A 439 -11.83 13.14 -22.21
CA PRO A 439 -10.52 12.67 -22.60
C PRO A 439 -10.15 11.32 -21.97
N LEU A 440 -9.49 10.47 -22.76
CA LEU A 440 -8.96 9.19 -22.32
C LEU A 440 -7.45 9.25 -22.17
N ILE A 441 -6.94 8.69 -21.08
CA ILE A 441 -5.51 8.59 -20.79
C ILE A 441 -5.20 7.11 -20.57
N LEU A 442 -4.75 6.42 -21.61
CA LEU A 442 -4.55 4.97 -21.50
C LEU A 442 -3.42 4.67 -20.52
N THR A 443 -3.59 3.65 -19.71
CA THR A 443 -2.51 3.11 -18.88
C THR A 443 -2.08 1.78 -19.45
N GLY A 444 -0.95 1.77 -20.13
CA GLY A 444 -0.33 0.59 -20.72
C GLY A 444 0.45 -0.24 -19.71
N GLN A 445 0.69 -1.50 -20.09
CA GLN A 445 1.45 -2.45 -19.30
C GLN A 445 2.97 -2.24 -19.49
N ALA A 446 3.68 -1.98 -18.40
CA ALA A 446 5.15 -1.99 -18.31
C ALA A 446 5.59 -2.69 -17.02
N TYR A 447 5.09 -3.90 -16.80
CA TYR A 447 5.39 -4.73 -15.64
C TYR A 447 5.36 -6.22 -16.03
N TRP A 448 5.87 -7.07 -15.15
CA TRP A 448 5.92 -8.51 -15.30
C TRP A 448 5.59 -9.25 -14.00
N GLY A 449 5.54 -10.58 -14.05
CA GLY A 449 5.39 -11.40 -12.84
C GLY A 449 4.00 -11.43 -12.21
N GLU A 450 2.97 -10.87 -12.88
CA GLU A 450 1.58 -11.12 -12.53
C GLU A 450 0.90 -11.93 -13.64
N GLY A 451 0.37 -13.11 -13.31
CA GLY A 451 -0.18 -14.04 -14.29
C GLY A 451 0.85 -14.99 -14.88
N ASP A 452 0.46 -15.70 -15.94
CA ASP A 452 1.25 -16.78 -16.55
C ASP A 452 2.21 -16.25 -17.62
N PHE A 453 3.02 -15.23 -17.29
CA PHE A 453 4.04 -14.70 -18.19
C PHE A 453 5.30 -14.19 -17.48
N ASP A 454 6.44 -14.30 -18.15
CA ASP A 454 7.72 -13.86 -17.62
C ASP A 454 8.12 -12.45 -18.09
N GLN A 455 9.26 -11.97 -17.61
CA GLN A 455 9.78 -10.65 -17.97
C GLN A 455 10.04 -10.49 -19.48
N ARG A 456 10.54 -11.54 -20.15
CA ARG A 456 10.86 -11.47 -21.59
C ARG A 456 9.60 -11.38 -22.41
N ASP A 457 8.57 -12.12 -22.03
CA ASP A 457 7.29 -12.05 -22.72
C ASP A 457 6.69 -10.64 -22.59
N ALA A 458 6.73 -10.06 -21.39
CA ALA A 458 6.23 -8.70 -21.14
C ALA A 458 7.02 -7.65 -21.94
N GLU A 459 8.35 -7.77 -22.00
CA GLU A 459 9.22 -6.91 -22.82
C GLU A 459 8.87 -7.01 -24.32
N ALA A 460 8.67 -8.23 -24.82
CA ALA A 460 8.29 -8.46 -26.21
C ALA A 460 6.92 -7.84 -26.54
N LYS A 461 5.96 -7.96 -25.61
CA LYS A 461 4.61 -7.42 -25.82
C LYS A 461 4.55 -5.90 -25.77
N LEU A 462 5.31 -5.28 -24.86
CA LEU A 462 5.47 -3.83 -24.84
C LEU A 462 6.11 -3.32 -26.14
N LYS A 463 7.13 -4.03 -26.65
CA LYS A 463 7.76 -3.70 -27.93
C LYS A 463 6.80 -3.83 -29.11
N GLU A 464 5.98 -4.87 -29.14
CA GLU A 464 4.90 -5.03 -30.15
C GLU A 464 3.96 -3.82 -30.14
N PHE A 465 3.52 -3.38 -28.95
CA PHE A 465 2.67 -2.20 -28.82
C PHE A 465 3.34 -0.93 -29.38
N LEU A 466 4.57 -0.65 -28.95
CA LEU A 466 5.31 0.55 -29.37
C LEU A 466 5.59 0.58 -30.88
N ALA A 467 5.80 -0.58 -31.50
CA ALA A 467 6.02 -0.68 -32.93
C ALA A 467 4.71 -0.64 -33.75
N GLY A 468 3.61 -1.14 -33.19
CA GLY A 468 2.38 -1.41 -33.92
C GLY A 468 1.26 -0.39 -33.73
N TRP A 469 1.24 0.38 -32.64
CA TRP A 469 0.16 1.32 -32.35
C TRP A 469 0.59 2.78 -32.56
N SER A 470 -0.25 3.57 -33.26
CA SER A 470 0.10 4.95 -33.67
C SER A 470 -1.03 5.97 -33.51
N ASP A 471 -2.17 5.55 -32.96
CA ASP A 471 -3.42 6.31 -32.89
C ASP A 471 -3.46 7.31 -31.71
N PHE A 472 -2.32 7.94 -31.39
CA PHE A 472 -2.15 8.85 -30.25
C PHE A 472 -3.15 10.02 -30.24
N ARG A 473 -3.67 10.45 -31.40
CA ARG A 473 -4.67 11.51 -31.51
C ARG A 473 -6.05 11.16 -30.94
N ARG A 474 -6.31 9.88 -30.64
CA ARG A 474 -7.56 9.43 -30.02
C ARG A 474 -7.53 9.52 -28.49
N ILE A 475 -6.37 9.83 -27.91
CA ILE A 475 -6.15 9.85 -26.46
C ILE A 475 -5.45 11.15 -26.07
N ALA A 476 -5.77 11.64 -24.87
CA ALA A 476 -5.08 12.80 -24.32
C ALA A 476 -3.68 12.44 -23.81
N GLY A 477 -3.48 11.19 -23.38
CA GLY A 477 -2.20 10.73 -22.87
C GLY A 477 -2.06 9.21 -22.81
N LEU A 478 -0.81 8.76 -22.69
CA LEU A 478 -0.40 7.38 -22.49
C LEU A 478 0.49 7.30 -21.24
N ASN A 479 0.04 6.53 -20.26
CA ASN A 479 0.74 6.19 -19.04
C ASN A 479 1.22 4.75 -19.04
N TRP A 480 2.18 4.47 -18.16
CA TRP A 480 2.69 3.12 -17.90
C TRP A 480 2.50 2.72 -16.45
N TRP A 481 1.93 1.53 -16.23
CA TRP A 481 1.92 0.84 -14.95
C TRP A 481 3.06 -0.19 -14.92
N HIS A 482 4.07 -0.10 -14.06
CA HIS A 482 4.48 1.08 -13.27
C HIS A 482 6.00 1.26 -13.29
N PHE A 483 6.49 2.48 -13.00
CA PHE A 483 7.83 2.97 -13.34
C PHE A 483 9.03 2.24 -12.69
N GLY A 484 8.80 1.55 -11.57
CA GLY A 484 9.83 0.81 -10.83
C GLY A 484 9.29 0.26 -9.52
N ALA A 485 10.14 -0.45 -8.79
CA ALA A 485 9.89 -1.37 -7.69
C ALA A 485 9.39 -2.76 -8.12
N GLY A 486 9.94 -3.80 -7.47
CA GLY A 486 9.47 -5.18 -7.62
C GLY A 486 9.57 -5.70 -9.05
N THR A 487 8.42 -5.97 -9.66
CA THR A 487 8.28 -6.45 -11.03
C THR A 487 7.76 -5.36 -11.99
N GLY A 488 7.97 -4.09 -11.65
CA GLY A 488 7.70 -2.95 -12.52
C GLY A 488 8.61 -2.89 -13.75
N MET A 489 8.63 -1.73 -14.40
CA MET A 489 9.31 -1.49 -15.68
C MET A 489 10.76 -1.96 -15.66
N SER A 490 11.08 -2.97 -16.48
CA SER A 490 12.45 -3.43 -16.61
C SER A 490 13.32 -2.40 -17.33
N HIS A 491 14.64 -2.52 -17.21
CA HIS A 491 15.56 -1.70 -17.98
C HIS A 491 15.32 -1.80 -19.50
N SER A 492 15.04 -3.02 -19.99
CA SER A 492 14.74 -3.26 -21.42
C SER A 492 13.46 -2.52 -21.85
N MET A 493 12.38 -2.60 -21.06
CA MET A 493 11.15 -1.84 -21.33
C MET A 493 11.39 -0.34 -21.34
N HIS A 494 12.19 0.17 -20.41
CA HIS A 494 12.54 1.59 -20.34
C HIS A 494 13.27 2.06 -21.60
N GLU A 495 14.27 1.30 -22.07
CA GLU A 495 15.01 1.66 -23.30
C GLU A 495 14.13 1.59 -24.57
N GLU A 496 13.19 0.65 -24.65
CA GLU A 496 12.22 0.61 -25.76
C GLU A 496 11.28 1.84 -25.72
N ILE A 497 10.81 2.25 -24.53
CA ILE A 497 9.99 3.47 -24.35
C ILE A 497 10.77 4.73 -24.74
N VAL A 498 12.04 4.84 -24.33
CA VAL A 498 12.93 5.94 -24.72
C VAL A 498 13.05 6.00 -26.25
N SER A 499 13.28 4.85 -26.88
CA SER A 499 13.46 4.74 -28.34
C SER A 499 12.20 5.08 -29.13
N ALA A 500 11.01 4.86 -28.56
CA ALA A 500 9.73 5.15 -29.20
C ALA A 500 9.41 6.65 -29.31
N ASP A 501 10.15 7.50 -28.58
CA ASP A 501 9.99 8.97 -28.57
C ASP A 501 8.53 9.40 -28.35
N LEU A 502 7.92 8.85 -27.30
CA LEU A 502 6.50 9.07 -27.00
C LEU A 502 6.18 10.50 -26.58
N GLY A 503 7.18 11.24 -26.10
CA GLY A 503 7.05 12.65 -25.71
C GLY A 503 6.83 13.61 -26.89
N SER A 504 7.26 13.22 -28.11
CA SER A 504 7.09 14.03 -29.32
C SER A 504 5.81 13.73 -30.11
N LYS A 505 5.09 12.66 -29.75
CA LYS A 505 3.85 12.27 -30.44
C LYS A 505 2.76 13.34 -30.26
N LEU A 506 1.86 13.41 -31.23
CA LEU A 506 0.71 14.30 -31.20
C LEU A 506 -0.48 13.58 -30.55
N TYR A 507 -0.82 14.02 -29.34
CA TYR A 507 -1.98 13.58 -28.58
C TYR A 507 -3.20 14.44 -28.90
N GLY A 508 -4.39 13.87 -28.69
CA GLY A 508 -5.69 14.47 -29.01
C GLY A 508 -6.16 15.56 -28.06
#